data_AF-A0A957Z2U5-F1
#
_entry.id   AF-A0A957Z2U5-F1
#
_cell.length_a   1.000
_cell.length_b   1.000
_cell.length_c   1.000
_cell.angle_alpha   90.00
_cell.angle_beta   90.00
_cell.angle_gamma   90.00
#
_symmetry.space_group_name_H-M   'P 1'
#
loop_
_entity.id
_entity.type
_entity.pdbx_description
1 polymer ?
#
loop_
_entity_poly.entity_id
_entity_poly.type
_entity_poly.pdbx_seq_one_letter_code
_entity_poly.pdbx_strand_id
1 'polypeptide(L)' 'FAITYHRNLRRKEQTRSKLDDVRGIGPKRRKALLTYYRGDIEKIRAASVDELSAVPGMDRRAAAAIKEQL' A
#
# COMPACT_ATOMS: atom_id res chain seq x y z
N PHE A 1 -25.87 24.41 2.98
CA PHE A 1 -25.42 23.16 3.64
C PHE A 1 -25.37 22.04 2.62
N ALA A 2 -24.22 21.77 1.99
CA ALA A 2 -23.97 20.58 1.14
C ALA A 2 -22.49 20.54 0.66
N ILE A 3 -21.53 20.31 1.57
CA ILE A 3 -20.10 20.17 1.22
C ILE A 3 -19.53 18.84 1.75
N THR A 4 -20.31 17.76 1.65
CA THR A 4 -19.96 16.49 2.31
C THR A 4 -20.05 15.25 1.42
N TYR A 5 -20.17 15.39 0.09
CA TYR A 5 -20.36 14.22 -0.78
C TYR A 5 -19.31 13.98 -1.89
N HIS A 6 -18.33 14.87 -2.08
CA HIS A 6 -17.30 14.68 -3.11
C HIS A 6 -15.87 14.48 -2.58
N ARG A 7 -15.69 14.34 -1.26
CA ARG A 7 -14.34 14.18 -0.66
C ARG A 7 -13.77 12.76 -0.74
N ASN A 8 -14.61 11.74 -0.98
CA ASN A 8 -14.18 10.34 -0.94
C ASN A 8 -13.66 9.79 -2.27
N LEU A 9 -13.94 10.44 -3.41
CA LEU A 9 -13.46 9.93 -4.70
C LEU A 9 -11.96 10.23 -4.92
N ARG A 10 -11.47 11.40 -4.50
CA ARG A 10 -10.05 11.80 -4.64
C ARG A 10 -9.07 10.98 -3.78
N ARG A 11 -9.54 10.39 -2.68
CA ARG A 11 -8.64 9.66 -1.77
C ARG A 11 -8.12 8.36 -2.43
N LYS A 12 -8.90 7.73 -3.32
CA LYS A 12 -8.52 6.50 -4.04
C LYS A 12 -7.47 6.70 -5.14
N GLU A 13 -7.50 7.81 -5.88
CA GLU A 13 -6.49 8.05 -6.92
C GLU A 13 -5.15 8.47 -6.32
N GLN A 14 -5.15 9.23 -5.22
CA GLN A 14 -3.93 9.64 -4.54
C GLN A 14 -3.21 8.49 -3.83
N THR A 15 -3.92 7.40 -3.49
CA THR A 15 -3.31 6.26 -2.78
C THR A 15 -2.49 5.36 -3.69
N ARG A 16 -2.80 5.27 -5.00
CA ARG A 16 -1.99 4.49 -5.96
C ARG A 16 -0.54 4.99 -6.04
N SER A 17 -0.33 6.32 -5.98
CA SER A 17 1.01 6.93 -6.12
C SER A 17 2.00 6.46 -5.05
N LYS A 18 1.58 6.36 -3.78
CA LYS A 18 2.53 6.13 -2.68
C LYS A 18 3.13 4.73 -2.68
N LEU A 19 2.34 3.72 -3.07
CA LEU A 19 2.85 2.36 -3.23
C LEU A 19 3.69 2.21 -4.51
N ASP A 20 3.42 3.09 -5.49
CA ASP A 20 4.13 3.14 -6.76
C ASP A 20 5.51 3.79 -6.65
N ASP A 21 5.65 4.76 -5.74
CA ASP A 21 6.89 5.50 -5.46
C ASP A 21 7.93 4.74 -4.64
N VAL A 22 7.57 3.58 -4.05
CA VAL A 22 8.52 2.80 -3.24
C VAL A 22 9.65 2.24 -4.09
N ARG A 23 10.81 2.89 -4.00
CA ARG A 23 12.03 2.53 -4.74
C ARG A 23 12.52 1.16 -4.28
N GLY A 24 12.66 0.22 -5.23
CA GLY A 24 13.07 -1.16 -4.95
C GLY A 24 11.93 -2.18 -4.82
N ILE A 25 10.66 -1.72 -4.82
CA ILE A 25 9.49 -2.60 -4.94
C ILE A 25 9.09 -2.74 -6.40
N GLY A 26 9.42 -3.90 -6.99
CA GLY A 26 8.95 -4.25 -8.32
C GLY A 26 7.43 -4.49 -8.39
N PRO A 27 6.83 -4.43 -9.59
CA PRO A 27 5.38 -4.56 -9.80
C PRO A 27 4.81 -5.89 -9.29
N LYS A 28 5.61 -6.97 -9.29
CA LYS A 28 5.22 -8.28 -8.77
C LYS A 28 4.92 -8.25 -7.27
N ARG A 29 5.80 -7.62 -6.48
CA ARG A 29 5.65 -7.47 -5.01
C ARG A 29 4.49 -6.54 -4.67
N ARG A 30 4.35 -5.45 -5.43
CA ARG A 30 3.24 -4.51 -5.28
C ARG A 30 1.89 -5.18 -5.53
N LYS A 31 1.80 -5.95 -6.62
CA LYS A 31 0.59 -6.73 -6.94
C LYS A 31 0.29 -7.75 -5.85
N ALA A 32 1.30 -8.44 -5.31
CA ALA A 32 1.10 -9.39 -4.22
C ALA A 32 0.47 -8.73 -2.98
N LEU A 33 0.96 -7.56 -2.58
CA LEU A 33 0.36 -6.80 -1.47
C LEU A 33 -1.06 -6.33 -1.76
N LEU A 34 -1.28 -5.75 -2.93
CA LEU A 34 -2.62 -5.33 -3.35
C LEU A 34 -3.58 -6.53 -3.39
N THR A 35 -3.15 -7.69 -3.86
CA THR A 35 -3.99 -8.90 -3.86
C THR A 35 -4.24 -9.40 -2.44
N TYR A 36 -3.21 -9.45 -1.58
CA TYR A 36 -3.31 -9.93 -0.21
C TYR A 36 -4.24 -9.05 0.65
N TYR A 37 -4.05 -7.73 0.58
CA TYR A 37 -4.85 -6.74 1.31
C TYR A 37 -6.10 -6.29 0.54
N ARG A 38 -6.47 -6.98 -0.55
CA ARG A 38 -7.65 -6.67 -1.39
C ARG A 38 -7.72 -5.22 -1.90
N GLY A 39 -6.57 -4.61 -2.17
CA GLY A 39 -6.44 -3.24 -2.65
C GLY A 39 -6.60 -2.19 -1.54
N ASP A 40 -6.65 -2.61 -0.28
CA ASP A 40 -6.75 -1.71 0.88
C ASP A 40 -5.37 -1.21 1.29
N ILE A 41 -5.05 0.01 0.87
CA ILE A 41 -3.75 0.63 1.13
C ILE A 41 -3.65 1.14 2.57
N GLU A 42 -4.77 1.48 3.22
CA GLU A 42 -4.75 1.84 4.65
C GLU A 42 -4.36 0.63 5.49
N LYS A 43 -4.83 -0.58 5.14
CA LYS A 43 -4.35 -1.82 5.77
C LYS A 43 -2.86 -2.07 5.54
N ILE A 44 -2.36 -1.85 4.32
CA ILE A 44 -0.92 -2.01 4.02
C ILE A 44 -0.08 -1.04 4.87
N ARG A 45 -0.56 0.20 5.04
CA ARG A 45 0.09 1.22 5.86
C ARG A 45 0.05 0.90 7.35
N ALA A 46 -1.09 0.39 7.83
CA ALA A 46 -1.26 -0.02 9.22
C ALA A 46 -0.46 -1.29 9.55
N ALA A 47 -0.26 -2.17 8.57
CA ALA A 47 0.46 -3.42 8.74
C ALA A 47 1.91 -3.20 9.21
N SER A 48 2.40 -4.15 10.00
CA SER A 48 3.77 -4.22 10.47
C SER A 48 4.70 -4.81 9.40
N VAL A 49 6.02 -4.64 9.57
CA VAL A 49 7.02 -5.22 8.66
C VAL A 49 6.89 -6.75 8.59
N ASP A 50 6.59 -7.41 9.72
CA ASP A 50 6.41 -8.86 9.74
C ASP A 50 5.17 -9.29 8.95
N GLU A 51 4.04 -8.61 9.08
CA GLU A 51 2.83 -8.89 8.30
C GLU A 51 3.04 -8.65 6.79
N LEU A 52 3.71 -7.56 6.44
CA LEU A 52 4.08 -7.28 5.05
C LEU A 52 5.03 -8.35 4.50
N SER A 53 5.97 -8.84 5.31
CA SER A 53 6.90 -9.91 4.93
C SER A 53 6.25 -11.29 4.86
N ALA A 54 5.11 -11.49 5.53
CA ALA A 54 4.33 -12.72 5.44
C ALA A 54 3.60 -12.85 4.10
N VAL A 55 3.51 -11.77 3.31
CA VAL A 55 2.90 -11.81 1.98
C VAL A 55 3.76 -12.67 1.03
N PRO A 56 3.15 -13.62 0.29
CA PRO A 56 3.89 -14.47 -0.64
C PRO A 56 4.69 -13.67 -1.67
N GLY A 57 6.00 -13.91 -1.72
CA GLY A 57 6.93 -13.22 -2.63
C GLY A 57 7.41 -11.86 -2.12
N MET A 58 7.11 -11.50 -0.87
CA MET A 58 7.72 -10.37 -0.17
C MET A 58 8.95 -10.84 0.62
N ASP A 59 9.88 -9.92 0.85
CA ASP A 59 11.01 -10.11 1.75
C ASP A 59 11.03 -9.01 2.82
N ARG A 60 11.74 -9.23 3.93
CA ARG A 60 11.80 -8.25 5.03
C ARG A 60 12.36 -6.90 4.61
N ARG A 61 13.30 -6.87 3.65
CA ARG A 61 13.91 -5.61 3.17
C ARG A 61 12.89 -4.77 2.40
N ALA A 62 12.12 -5.41 1.53
CA ALA A 62 11.04 -4.82 0.77
C ALA A 62 9.90 -4.35 1.69
N ALA A 63 9.51 -5.16 2.66
CA ALA A 63 8.52 -4.79 3.67
C ALA A 63 8.96 -3.56 4.49
N ALA A 64 10.22 -3.51 4.92
CA ALA A 64 10.78 -2.36 5.62
C ALA A 64 10.81 -1.10 4.75
N ALA A 65 11.23 -1.21 3.48
CA ALA A 65 11.24 -0.10 2.54
C ALA A 65 9.85 0.51 2.31
N ILE A 66 8.81 -0.32 2.26
CA ILE A 66 7.42 0.16 2.18
C ILE A 66 7.03 0.90 3.45
N LYS A 67 7.36 0.33 4.62
CA LYS A 67 7.01 0.93 5.92
C LYS A 67 7.70 2.26 6.17
N GLU A 68 8.91 2.43 5.64
CA GLU A 68 9.66 3.67 5.73
C GLU A 68 9.07 4.79 4.85
N GLN A 69 8.38 4.45 3.75
CA GLN A 69 7.82 5.41 2.80
C GLN A 69 6.32 5.72 2.97
N LEU A 70 5.57 4.96 3.77
CA LEU A 70 4.11 5.12 4.01
C LEU A 70 3.79 5.66 5.40
#